data_AF-A0A0G4IM90-F1
#
_entry.id   AF-A0A0G4IM90-F1
#
_cell.length_a   1.000
_cell.length_b   1.000
_cell.length_c   1.000
_cell.angle_alpha   90.00
_cell.angle_beta   90.00
_cell.angle_gamma   90.00
#
_symmetry.space_group_name_H-M   'P 1'
#
loop_
_entity.id
_entity.type
_entity.pdbx_description
1 polymer ?
#
loop_
_entity_poly.entity_id
_entity_poly.type
_entity_poly.pdbx_seq_one_letter_code
_entity_poly.pdbx_strand_id
1 'polypeptide(L)'
;MTGSSIYRPPTAVQWASIPALGPWKGVLSALVNNAARFPFVVFADDDDTVTIYDRYPKARVHLLVLPRANISSISVLRREHLGLVRAMINSGKRAAELLSNAGMFPEGYKMGFHAVPSLDRLHMHLISCDMDSEALKNKKHWNSFTTEFFLPPEFVVSQIEEHGSVQIDRNRYEEVLKRPLACHKCRQSLKTIPALKSHIVNCRWADNEP
;
A
#
# COMPACT_ATOMS: atom_id res chain seq x y z
N MET A 1 -2.10 9.95 31.27
CA MET A 1 -2.33 10.69 30.01
C MET A 1 -2.33 9.67 28.89
N THR A 2 -3.50 9.24 28.43
CA THR A 2 -3.65 8.22 27.39
C THR A 2 -3.20 8.81 26.05
N GLY A 3 -1.98 8.47 25.64
CA GLY A 3 -1.38 8.93 24.38
C GLY A 3 -2.32 8.60 23.22
N SER A 4 -2.88 9.64 22.62
CA SER A 4 -3.80 9.45 21.52
C SER A 4 -2.99 8.97 20.32
N SER A 5 -3.23 7.73 19.87
CA SER A 5 -2.53 7.11 18.74
C SER A 5 -2.44 8.09 17.56
N ILE A 6 -1.24 8.28 17.01
CA ILE A 6 -0.99 9.12 15.83
C ILE A 6 -1.70 8.56 14.58
N TYR A 7 -1.99 7.26 14.57
CA TYR A 7 -2.70 6.57 13.50
C TYR A 7 -4.17 6.38 13.88
N ARG A 8 -5.08 7.08 13.21
CA ARG A 8 -6.53 7.09 13.50
C ARG A 8 -7.33 6.85 12.21
N PRO A 9 -7.44 5.58 11.75
CA PRO A 9 -8.17 5.28 10.53
C PRO A 9 -9.65 5.66 10.69
N PRO A 10 -10.32 6.11 9.61
CA PRO A 10 -11.74 6.44 9.69
C PRO A 10 -12.58 5.22 10.08
N THR A 11 -13.60 5.48 10.89
CA THR A 11 -14.61 4.49 11.25
C THR A 11 -15.47 4.09 10.04
N ALA A 12 -16.16 2.96 10.14
CA ALA A 12 -17.13 2.54 9.12
C ALA A 12 -18.20 3.61 8.85
N VAL A 13 -18.64 4.34 9.88
CA VAL A 13 -19.61 5.44 9.77
C VAL A 13 -19.03 6.61 8.97
N GLN A 14 -17.78 6.99 9.23
CA GLN A 14 -17.09 8.03 8.46
C GLN A 14 -16.87 7.62 7.00
N TRP A 15 -16.51 6.37 6.74
CA TRP A 15 -16.41 5.88 5.36
C TRP A 15 -17.77 5.85 4.63
N ALA A 16 -18.85 5.56 5.36
CA ALA A 16 -20.21 5.53 4.80
C ALA A 16 -20.79 6.93 4.54
N SER A 17 -20.25 7.98 5.19
CA SER A 17 -20.71 9.36 4.97
C SER A 17 -20.14 10.00 3.70
N ILE A 18 -19.13 9.39 3.08
CA ILE A 18 -18.60 9.84 1.79
C ILE A 18 -19.61 9.42 0.70
N PRO A 19 -20.23 10.37 -0.02
CA PRO A 19 -21.17 10.04 -1.09
C PRO A 19 -20.46 9.28 -2.20
N ALA A 20 -21.21 8.60 -3.07
CA ALA A 20 -20.61 7.98 -4.25
C ALA A 20 -19.94 9.05 -5.12
N LEU A 21 -18.60 9.04 -5.19
CA LEU A 21 -17.82 10.05 -5.90
C LEU A 21 -17.55 9.69 -7.38
N GLY A 22 -18.30 8.74 -7.94
CA GLY A 22 -18.15 8.25 -9.31
C GLY A 22 -17.86 6.75 -9.40
N PRO A 23 -17.39 6.25 -10.55
CA PRO A 23 -17.06 4.84 -10.74
C PRO A 23 -15.98 4.37 -9.75
N TRP A 24 -16.07 3.11 -9.33
CA TRP A 24 -15.14 2.51 -8.36
C TRP A 24 -13.66 2.75 -8.70
N LYS A 25 -13.28 2.60 -9.98
CA LYS A 25 -11.91 2.81 -10.42
C LYS A 25 -11.38 4.23 -10.18
N GLY A 26 -12.24 5.26 -10.24
CA GLY A 26 -11.86 6.66 -10.09
C GLY A 26 -11.95 7.20 -8.66
N VAL A 27 -12.24 6.34 -7.67
CA VAL A 27 -12.48 6.78 -6.29
C VAL A 27 -11.30 7.53 -5.67
N LEU A 28 -10.07 7.12 -5.99
CA LEU A 28 -8.85 7.77 -5.47
C LEU A 28 -8.69 9.20 -5.98
N SER A 29 -8.92 9.42 -7.28
CA SER A 29 -8.92 10.76 -7.86
C SER A 29 -9.93 11.67 -7.17
N ALA A 30 -11.13 11.13 -6.89
CA ALA A 30 -12.15 11.91 -6.22
C ALA A 30 -11.81 12.23 -4.77
N LEU A 31 -11.20 11.29 -4.02
CA LEU A 31 -10.72 11.54 -2.67
C LEU A 31 -9.62 12.60 -2.65
N VAL A 32 -8.63 12.53 -3.54
CA VAL A 32 -7.56 13.53 -3.64
C VAL A 32 -8.13 14.92 -3.96
N ASN A 33 -9.04 15.01 -4.93
CA ASN A 33 -9.64 16.29 -5.34
C ASN A 33 -10.61 16.87 -4.29
N ASN A 34 -11.06 16.07 -3.33
CA ASN A 34 -11.98 16.47 -2.26
C ASN A 34 -11.35 16.30 -0.88
N ALA A 35 -10.02 16.27 -0.75
CA ALA A 35 -9.33 16.02 0.51
C ALA A 35 -9.78 16.99 1.63
N ALA A 36 -9.96 18.28 1.30
CA ALA A 36 -10.47 19.29 2.22
C ALA A 36 -11.92 19.05 2.68
N ARG A 37 -12.74 18.35 1.87
CA ARG A 37 -14.12 17.99 2.22
C ARG A 37 -14.18 16.76 3.13
N PHE A 38 -13.17 15.89 3.05
CA PHE A 38 -13.09 14.65 3.81
C PHE A 38 -11.77 14.57 4.60
N PRO A 39 -11.47 15.54 5.49
CA PRO A 39 -10.17 15.63 6.15
C PRO A 39 -9.86 14.40 7.02
N PHE A 40 -10.88 13.69 7.50
CA PHE A 40 -10.70 12.46 8.27
C PHE A 40 -10.06 11.32 7.46
N VAL A 41 -10.16 11.34 6.12
CA VAL A 41 -9.52 10.36 5.23
C VAL A 41 -8.02 10.63 5.07
N VAL A 42 -7.58 11.85 5.37
CA VAL A 42 -6.21 12.32 5.13
C VAL A 42 -5.36 12.06 6.37
N PHE A 43 -4.24 11.38 6.16
CA PHE A 43 -3.20 11.19 7.17
C PHE A 43 -2.18 12.33 7.13
N ALA A 44 -1.75 12.72 5.93
CA ALA A 44 -0.83 13.84 5.70
C ALA A 44 -1.15 14.51 4.36
N ASP A 45 -0.92 15.82 4.29
CA ASP A 45 -1.22 16.64 3.12
C ASP A 45 -0.08 17.65 2.92
N ASP A 46 0.57 17.63 1.76
CA ASP A 46 1.62 18.58 1.39
C ASP A 46 1.45 19.07 -0.06
N ASP A 47 2.34 19.93 -0.55
CA ASP A 47 2.19 20.58 -1.85
C ASP A 47 2.25 19.57 -3.02
N ASP A 48 2.98 18.46 -2.86
CA ASP A 48 3.20 17.48 -3.92
C ASP A 48 2.26 16.27 -3.81
N THR A 49 1.85 15.91 -2.59
CA THR A 49 1.23 14.63 -2.28
C THR A 49 0.11 14.72 -1.25
N VAL A 50 -0.81 13.76 -1.32
CA VAL A 50 -1.80 13.48 -0.29
C VAL A 50 -1.61 12.05 0.16
N THR A 51 -1.43 11.83 1.46
CA THR A 51 -1.40 10.50 2.08
C THR A 51 -2.73 10.23 2.75
N ILE A 52 -3.42 9.17 2.35
CA ILE A 52 -4.75 8.80 2.87
C ILE A 52 -4.76 7.42 3.51
N TYR A 53 -5.73 7.18 4.39
CA TYR A 53 -6.01 5.84 4.89
C TYR A 53 -6.60 4.96 3.79
N ASP A 54 -6.10 3.72 3.65
CA ASP A 54 -6.76 2.72 2.80
C ASP A 54 -8.08 2.30 3.45
N ARG A 55 -9.19 2.41 2.70
CA ARG A 55 -10.53 2.02 3.18
C ARG A 55 -10.65 0.54 3.52
N TYR A 56 -9.87 -0.30 2.85
CA TYR A 56 -9.86 -1.75 3.01
C TYR A 56 -8.43 -2.21 3.37
N PRO A 57 -7.90 -1.82 4.54
CA PRO A 57 -6.50 -2.00 4.89
C PRO A 57 -6.12 -3.49 4.88
N LYS A 58 -4.94 -3.88 4.39
CA LYS A 58 -4.52 -5.30 4.34
C LYS A 58 -3.61 -5.73 5.50
N ALA A 59 -3.31 -4.78 6.38
CA ALA A 59 -2.51 -4.91 7.58
C ALA A 59 -3.02 -3.90 8.62
N ARG A 60 -2.47 -3.89 9.84
CA ARG A 60 -2.90 -2.93 10.90
C ARG A 60 -2.70 -1.48 10.50
N VAL A 61 -1.61 -1.20 9.79
CA VAL A 61 -1.36 0.11 9.17
C VAL A 61 -1.34 -0.06 7.66
N HIS A 62 -2.18 0.71 6.96
CA HIS A 62 -2.18 0.74 5.50
C HIS A 62 -2.59 2.12 5.00
N LEU A 63 -1.62 2.85 4.46
CA LEU A 63 -1.77 4.16 3.87
C LEU A 63 -1.49 4.10 2.37
N LEU A 64 -2.10 5.04 1.64
CA LEU A 64 -1.84 5.28 0.22
C LEU A 64 -1.25 6.68 0.08
N VAL A 65 -0.05 6.80 -0.48
CA VAL A 65 0.56 8.07 -0.87
C VAL A 65 0.21 8.31 -2.33
N LEU A 66 -0.47 9.42 -2.63
CA LEU A 66 -0.89 9.79 -3.98
C LEU A 66 -0.27 11.14 -4.36
N PRO A 67 0.19 11.32 -5.61
CA PRO A 67 0.59 12.63 -6.08
C PRO A 67 -0.64 13.51 -6.32
N ARG A 68 -0.51 14.82 -6.15
CA ARG A 68 -1.54 15.78 -6.58
C ARG A 68 -1.71 15.82 -8.09
N ALA A 69 -0.63 15.58 -8.84
CA ALA A 69 -0.69 15.43 -10.29
C ALA A 69 -1.55 14.22 -10.72
N ASN A 70 -2.29 14.36 -11.81
CA ASN A 70 -3.21 13.34 -12.30
C ASN A 70 -2.51 12.26 -13.15
N ILE A 71 -1.79 11.38 -12.48
CA ILE A 71 -1.11 10.24 -13.10
C ILE A 71 -1.93 8.97 -12.88
N SER A 72 -2.21 8.22 -13.95
CA SER A 72 -3.12 7.07 -13.88
C SER A 72 -2.53 5.85 -13.16
N SER A 73 -1.26 5.52 -13.41
CA SER A 73 -0.58 4.35 -12.83
C SER A 73 0.93 4.39 -13.10
N ILE A 74 1.66 3.37 -12.63
CA ILE A 74 3.10 3.25 -12.88
C ILE A 74 3.45 3.06 -14.38
N SER A 75 2.54 2.54 -15.21
CA SER A 75 2.84 2.24 -16.62
C SER A 75 3.00 3.49 -17.50
N VAL A 76 2.45 4.62 -17.05
CA VAL A 76 2.57 5.91 -17.75
C VAL A 76 3.74 6.75 -17.25
N LEU A 77 4.46 6.29 -16.21
CA LEU A 77 5.62 7.01 -15.70
C LEU A 77 6.75 7.04 -16.73
N ARG A 78 7.40 8.20 -16.80
CA ARG A 78 8.48 8.55 -17.73
C ARG A 78 9.55 9.35 -16.99
N ARG A 79 10.68 9.64 -17.63
CA ARG A 79 11.79 10.39 -17.00
C ARG A 79 11.34 11.73 -16.41
N GLU A 80 10.41 12.46 -17.05
CA GLU A 80 9.91 13.72 -16.48
C GLU A 80 9.17 13.54 -15.14
N HIS A 81 8.70 12.33 -14.82
CA HIS A 81 7.98 12.02 -13.59
C HIS A 81 8.90 11.60 -12.43
N LEU A 82 10.22 11.52 -12.62
CA LEU A 82 11.14 11.09 -11.55
C LEU A 82 11.05 11.98 -10.31
N GLY A 83 10.94 13.30 -10.49
CA GLY A 83 10.76 14.24 -9.37
C GLY A 83 9.50 13.93 -8.56
N LEU A 84 8.39 13.67 -9.23
CA LEU A 84 7.12 13.28 -8.61
C LEU A 84 7.24 11.95 -7.84
N VAL A 85 7.85 10.92 -8.44
CA VAL A 85 8.03 9.62 -7.77
C VAL A 85 8.91 9.78 -6.52
N ARG A 86 9.98 10.57 -6.59
CA ARG A 86 10.84 10.87 -5.44
C ARG A 86 10.09 11.66 -4.36
N ALA A 87 9.22 12.59 -4.72
CA ALA A 87 8.36 13.29 -3.77
C ALA A 87 7.43 12.32 -3.03
N MET A 88 6.76 11.40 -3.75
CA MET A 88 5.95 10.34 -3.13
C MET A 88 6.76 9.46 -2.16
N ILE A 89 7.97 9.06 -2.54
CA ILE A 89 8.86 8.27 -1.68
C ILE A 89 9.18 9.04 -0.40
N ASN A 90 9.52 10.33 -0.52
CA ASN A 90 9.86 11.17 0.63
C ASN A 90 8.65 11.36 1.57
N SER A 91 7.46 11.60 1.03
CA SER A 91 6.22 11.68 1.83
C SER A 91 5.91 10.37 2.55
N GLY A 92 6.08 9.23 1.86
CA GLY A 92 5.97 7.91 2.45
C GLY A 92 6.98 7.67 3.57
N LYS A 93 8.25 8.05 3.38
CA LYS A 93 9.30 7.96 4.41
C LYS A 93 8.97 8.80 5.64
N ARG A 94 8.51 10.05 5.47
CA ARG A 94 8.06 10.91 6.58
C ARG A 94 6.91 10.28 7.37
N ALA A 95 5.88 9.78 6.67
CA ALA A 95 4.77 9.08 7.32
C ALA A 95 5.25 7.82 8.06
N ALA A 96 6.15 7.06 7.46
CA ALA A 96 6.69 5.85 8.06
C ALA A 96 7.52 6.15 9.31
N GLU A 97 8.34 7.21 9.30
CA GLU A 97 9.14 7.67 10.45
C GLU A 97 8.24 8.08 11.61
N LEU A 98 7.22 8.91 11.36
CA LEU A 98 6.23 9.30 12.37
C LEU A 98 5.55 8.09 13.02
N LEU A 99 5.15 7.11 12.22
CA LEU A 99 4.49 5.89 12.69
C LEU A 99 5.47 4.95 13.42
N SER A 100 6.73 4.90 12.99
CA SER A 100 7.79 4.11 13.65
C SER A 100 8.08 4.67 15.04
N ASN A 101 8.21 5.99 15.17
CA ASN A 101 8.43 6.68 16.45
C ASN A 101 7.25 6.49 17.42
N ALA A 102 6.05 6.23 16.90
CA ALA A 102 4.87 5.89 17.68
C ALA A 102 4.71 4.37 17.95
N GLY A 103 5.68 3.54 17.55
CA GLY A 103 5.66 2.09 17.78
C GLY A 103 4.66 1.32 16.92
N MET A 104 4.22 1.89 15.79
CA MET A 104 3.17 1.31 14.94
C MET A 104 3.65 0.16 14.03
N PHE A 105 4.96 -0.08 13.96
CA PHE A 105 5.58 -1.09 13.07
C PHE A 105 6.48 -2.08 13.82
N PRO A 106 5.98 -2.84 14.81
CA PRO A 106 6.82 -3.78 15.56
C PRO A 106 7.43 -4.88 14.67
N GLU A 107 6.73 -5.33 13.61
CA GLU A 107 7.23 -6.28 12.61
C GLU A 107 7.83 -5.60 11.37
N GLY A 108 8.03 -4.28 11.41
CA GLY A 108 8.45 -3.46 10.28
C GLY A 108 7.33 -3.10 9.32
N TYR A 109 7.70 -2.37 8.27
CA TYR A 109 6.81 -1.89 7.22
C TYR A 109 7.48 -2.05 5.85
N LYS A 110 6.68 -1.90 4.80
CA LYS A 110 7.17 -1.80 3.42
C LYS A 110 6.44 -0.69 2.67
N MET A 111 7.14 -0.14 1.67
CA MET A 111 6.57 0.78 0.70
C MET A 111 6.68 0.21 -0.70
N GLY A 112 5.71 0.51 -1.56
CA GLY A 112 5.77 0.03 -2.94
C GLY A 112 4.48 0.19 -3.73
N PHE A 113 4.52 -0.27 -4.97
CA PHE A 113 3.43 -0.18 -5.93
C PHE A 113 2.96 -1.58 -6.33
N HIS A 114 1.69 -1.73 -6.66
CA HIS A 114 1.25 -2.92 -7.37
C HIS A 114 1.67 -2.84 -8.84
N ALA A 115 2.27 -3.92 -9.35
CA ALA A 115 2.68 -4.03 -10.75
C ALA A 115 1.51 -3.80 -11.73
N VAL A 116 0.33 -4.32 -11.40
CA VAL A 116 -0.93 -4.04 -12.10
C VAL A 116 -1.95 -3.52 -11.09
N PRO A 117 -2.16 -2.19 -11.00
CA PRO A 117 -3.03 -1.60 -9.97
C PRO A 117 -4.51 -1.94 -10.19
N SER A 118 -5.26 -2.03 -9.09
CA SER A 118 -6.70 -2.32 -9.10
C SER A 118 -7.60 -1.09 -9.23
N LEU A 119 -7.06 0.10 -8.94
CA LEU A 119 -7.72 1.40 -9.03
C LEU A 119 -6.96 2.27 -10.02
N ASP A 120 -7.68 3.18 -10.67
CA ASP A 120 -7.06 4.25 -11.43
C ASP A 120 -6.58 5.33 -10.44
N ARG A 121 -5.52 6.04 -10.84
CA ARG A 121 -4.69 6.96 -10.04
C ARG A 121 -3.49 6.25 -9.43
N LEU A 122 -2.30 6.76 -9.71
CA LEU A 122 -1.04 6.32 -9.13
C LEU A 122 -1.10 6.45 -7.60
N HIS A 123 -0.76 5.37 -6.91
CA HIS A 123 -0.68 5.32 -5.44
C HIS A 123 0.44 4.39 -5.01
N MET A 124 1.26 4.85 -4.08
CA MET A 124 2.25 4.03 -3.39
C MET A 124 1.64 3.58 -2.06
N HIS A 125 1.74 2.29 -1.75
CA HIS A 125 1.34 1.75 -0.46
C HIS A 125 2.44 2.01 0.57
N LEU A 126 2.05 2.41 1.78
CA LEU A 126 2.83 2.26 3.01
C LEU A 126 2.04 1.31 3.92
N ILE A 127 2.58 0.11 4.17
CA ILE A 127 1.85 -0.97 4.82
C ILE A 127 2.72 -1.68 5.86
N SER A 128 2.16 -1.98 7.04
CA SER A 128 2.84 -2.80 8.06
C SER A 128 3.00 -4.25 7.60
N CYS A 129 4.07 -4.91 8.05
CA CYS A 129 4.39 -6.28 7.64
C CYS A 129 3.52 -7.36 8.31
N ASP A 130 2.74 -7.02 9.35
CA ASP A 130 1.87 -7.96 10.06
C ASP A 130 0.86 -8.67 9.14
N MET A 131 0.36 -7.97 8.11
CA MET A 131 -0.73 -8.42 7.23
C MET A 131 -1.98 -8.91 8.01
N ASP A 132 -2.20 -8.37 9.21
CA ASP A 132 -3.27 -8.72 10.12
C ASP A 132 -4.46 -7.76 9.92
N SER A 133 -5.43 -8.19 9.12
CA SER A 133 -6.64 -7.42 8.83
C SER A 133 -7.82 -8.29 8.42
N GLU A 134 -9.02 -7.89 8.80
CA GLU A 134 -10.29 -8.48 8.31
C GLU A 134 -10.52 -8.29 6.81
N ALA A 135 -9.94 -7.24 6.20
CA ALA A 135 -10.09 -6.99 4.76
C ALA A 135 -9.09 -7.80 3.89
N LEU A 136 -8.15 -8.53 4.52
CA LEU A 136 -7.34 -9.54 3.86
C LEU A 136 -8.16 -10.85 3.69
N LYS A 137 -8.91 -10.95 2.58
CA LYS A 137 -9.95 -11.98 2.38
C LYS A 137 -9.59 -13.10 1.41
N ASN A 138 -8.66 -12.89 0.49
CA ASN A 138 -8.42 -13.82 -0.61
C ASN A 138 -6.95 -13.90 -1.00
N LYS A 139 -6.61 -14.91 -1.79
CA LYS A 139 -5.26 -15.18 -2.28
C LYS A 139 -4.67 -14.01 -3.04
N LYS A 140 -5.47 -13.31 -3.87
CA LYS A 140 -5.02 -12.14 -4.60
C LYS A 140 -4.58 -11.02 -3.65
N HIS A 141 -5.34 -10.75 -2.59
CA HIS A 141 -4.94 -9.77 -1.57
C HIS A 141 -3.65 -10.17 -0.86
N TRP A 142 -3.41 -11.46 -0.62
CA TRP A 142 -2.15 -11.88 -0.01
C TRP A 142 -0.99 -11.69 -0.99
N ASN A 143 -1.08 -12.36 -2.15
CA ASN A 143 0.01 -12.41 -3.12
C ASN A 143 0.35 -11.02 -3.66
N SER A 144 -0.60 -10.08 -3.76
CA SER A 144 -0.32 -8.74 -4.25
C SER A 144 0.64 -7.94 -3.37
N PHE A 145 0.77 -8.28 -2.08
CA PHE A 145 1.68 -7.61 -1.15
C PHE A 145 2.89 -8.46 -0.75
N THR A 146 2.86 -9.79 -0.94
CA THR A 146 3.89 -10.71 -0.40
C THR A 146 4.73 -11.41 -1.47
N THR A 147 4.64 -10.95 -2.72
CA THR A 147 5.39 -11.47 -3.87
C THR A 147 6.01 -10.33 -4.68
N GLU A 148 6.70 -10.65 -5.77
CA GLU A 148 7.23 -9.66 -6.70
C GLU A 148 6.14 -8.78 -7.37
N PHE A 149 4.85 -9.09 -7.20
CA PHE A 149 3.76 -8.20 -7.61
C PHE A 149 3.81 -6.85 -6.88
N PHE A 150 4.38 -6.81 -5.69
CA PHE A 150 4.62 -5.60 -4.92
C PHE A 150 6.01 -5.04 -5.25
N LEU A 151 6.05 -4.01 -6.09
CA LEU A 151 7.27 -3.39 -6.59
C LEU A 151 7.81 -2.37 -5.58
N PRO A 152 9.05 -2.53 -5.08
CA PRO A 152 9.71 -1.50 -4.27
C PRO A 152 9.81 -0.18 -5.04
N PRO A 153 9.73 0.98 -4.35
CA PRO A 153 9.82 2.28 -5.01
C PRO A 153 11.15 2.46 -5.76
N GLU A 154 12.26 1.96 -5.21
CA GLU A 154 13.58 2.08 -5.84
C GLU A 154 13.68 1.27 -7.14
N PHE A 155 12.93 0.16 -7.27
CA PHE A 155 12.81 -0.55 -8.54
C PHE A 155 12.07 0.29 -9.59
N VAL A 156 11.01 0.99 -9.20
CA VAL A 156 10.28 1.88 -10.12
C VAL A 156 11.18 3.03 -10.59
N VAL A 157 11.96 3.62 -9.68
CA VAL A 157 12.93 4.66 -10.01
C VAL A 157 13.99 4.14 -10.99
N SER A 158 14.62 3.00 -10.70
CA SER A 158 15.68 2.45 -11.57
C SER A 158 15.16 2.11 -12.96
N GLN A 159 13.94 1.55 -13.09
CA GLN A 159 13.32 1.28 -14.39
C GLN A 159 13.13 2.55 -15.23
N ILE A 160 12.72 3.66 -14.59
CA ILE A 160 12.55 4.94 -15.30
C ILE A 160 13.91 5.54 -15.68
N GLU A 161 14.93 5.44 -14.83
CA GLU A 161 16.26 5.97 -15.10
C GLU A 161 16.94 5.21 -16.25
N GLU A 162 17.01 3.88 -16.14
CA GLU A 162 17.69 2.99 -17.08
C GLU A 162 16.95 2.88 -18.41
N HIS A 163 15.63 2.68 -18.38
CA HIS A 163 14.84 2.35 -19.57
C HIS A 163 13.89 3.47 -20.03
N GLY A 164 13.75 4.54 -19.26
CA GLY A 164 12.85 5.66 -19.57
C GLY A 164 11.38 5.43 -19.20
N SER A 165 11.00 4.22 -18.81
CA SER A 165 9.64 3.85 -18.39
C SER A 165 9.64 2.55 -17.61
N VAL A 166 8.58 2.31 -16.83
CA VAL A 166 8.38 1.05 -16.11
C VAL A 166 7.88 -0.04 -17.07
N GLN A 167 8.67 -1.08 -17.28
CA GLN A 167 8.29 -2.22 -18.12
C GLN A 167 7.57 -3.27 -17.27
N ILE A 168 6.30 -3.55 -17.58
CA ILE A 168 5.45 -4.49 -16.83
C ILE A 168 4.94 -5.58 -17.77
N ASP A 169 5.35 -6.82 -17.51
CA ASP A 169 4.73 -8.01 -18.11
C ASP A 169 3.47 -8.37 -17.33
N ARG A 170 2.31 -7.92 -17.84
CA ARG A 170 1.01 -8.13 -17.20
C ARG A 170 0.69 -9.62 -17.02
N ASN A 171 1.00 -10.46 -18.01
CA ASN A 171 0.68 -11.88 -17.97
C ASN A 171 1.48 -12.56 -16.86
N ARG A 172 2.78 -12.26 -16.76
CA ARG A 172 3.62 -12.75 -15.67
C ARG A 172 3.04 -12.38 -14.30
N TYR A 173 2.65 -11.13 -14.09
CA TYR A 173 2.13 -10.68 -12.79
C TYR A 173 0.74 -11.26 -12.46
N GLU A 174 -0.09 -11.53 -13.46
CA GLU A 174 -1.36 -12.23 -13.26
C GLU A 174 -1.15 -13.68 -12.77
N GLU A 175 -0.12 -14.37 -13.26
CA GLU A 175 0.26 -15.70 -12.77
C GLU A 175 0.84 -15.67 -11.35
N VAL A 176 1.61 -14.63 -11.01
CA VAL A 176 2.12 -14.42 -9.64
C VAL A 176 0.96 -14.38 -8.63
N LEU A 177 -0.14 -13.70 -8.97
CA LEU A 177 -1.32 -13.62 -8.10
C LEU A 177 -2.02 -14.97 -7.88
N LYS A 178 -1.86 -15.94 -8.79
CA LYS A 178 -2.49 -17.27 -8.72
C LYS A 178 -1.68 -18.29 -7.90
N ARG A 179 -0.40 -18.00 -7.64
CA ARG A 179 0.52 -18.87 -6.90
C ARG A 179 -0.05 -19.36 -5.56
N PRO A 180 0.37 -20.55 -5.08
CA PRO A 180 0.01 -21.04 -3.75
C PRO A 180 0.31 -20.02 -2.65
N LEU A 181 -0.49 -20.03 -1.57
CA LEU A 181 -0.22 -19.14 -0.43
C LEU A 181 1.05 -19.63 0.28
N ALA A 182 1.98 -18.71 0.52
CA ALA A 182 3.15 -18.96 1.34
C ALA A 182 3.29 -17.86 2.39
N CYS A 183 3.70 -18.24 3.61
CA CYS A 183 4.05 -17.27 4.65
C CYS A 183 5.20 -16.36 4.17
N HIS A 184 5.06 -15.05 4.34
CA HIS A 184 6.10 -14.10 3.93
C HIS A 184 7.33 -14.13 4.86
N LYS A 185 7.22 -14.77 6.03
CA LYS A 185 8.29 -14.95 7.01
C LYS A 185 9.02 -16.28 6.80
N CYS A 186 8.37 -17.41 7.06
CA CYS A 186 8.99 -18.75 7.00
C CYS A 186 8.84 -19.49 5.66
N ARG A 187 8.13 -18.92 4.67
CA ARG A 187 7.84 -19.56 3.38
C ARG A 187 7.01 -20.86 3.43
N GLN A 188 6.51 -21.27 4.60
CA GLN A 188 5.58 -22.40 4.71
C GLN A 188 4.39 -22.20 3.76
N SER A 189 3.99 -23.27 3.07
CA SER A 189 2.84 -23.28 2.17
C SER A 189 1.55 -23.52 2.95
N LEU A 190 0.51 -22.74 2.66
CA LEU A 190 -0.79 -22.78 3.32
C LEU A 190 -1.91 -23.00 2.29
N LYS A 191 -2.94 -23.76 2.68
CA LYS A 191 -4.04 -24.11 1.75
C LYS A 191 -5.12 -23.02 1.65
N THR A 192 -5.36 -22.26 2.72
CA THR A 192 -6.47 -21.31 2.82
C THR A 192 -6.05 -20.02 3.51
N ILE A 193 -6.80 -18.93 3.27
CA ILE A 193 -6.58 -17.64 3.95
C ILE A 193 -6.77 -17.74 5.47
N PRO A 194 -7.80 -18.42 6.01
CA PRO A 194 -7.90 -18.62 7.46
C PRO A 194 -6.69 -19.32 8.06
N ALA A 195 -6.21 -20.40 7.43
CA ALA A 195 -5.00 -21.11 7.90
C ALA A 195 -3.77 -20.21 7.86
N LEU A 196 -3.63 -19.40 6.82
CA LEU A 196 -2.56 -18.41 6.70
C LEU A 196 -2.64 -17.33 7.78
N LYS A 197 -3.81 -16.75 8.03
CA LYS A 197 -4.00 -15.74 9.08
C LYS A 197 -3.68 -16.30 10.47
N SER A 198 -4.13 -17.52 10.79
CA SER A 198 -3.78 -18.18 12.05
C SER A 198 -2.28 -18.45 12.18
N HIS A 199 -1.62 -18.77 11.06
CA HIS A 199 -0.18 -19.02 11.04
C HIS A 199 0.65 -17.75 11.28
N ILE A 200 0.38 -16.66 10.56
CA ILE A 200 1.27 -15.48 10.53
C ILE A 200 1.33 -14.71 11.86
N VAL A 201 0.26 -14.80 12.67
CA VAL A 201 0.19 -14.23 14.03
C VAL A 201 1.18 -14.94 14.97
N ASN A 202 1.42 -16.23 14.75
CA ASN A 202 2.27 -17.06 15.60
C ASN A 202 3.62 -17.42 14.94
N CYS A 203 3.89 -16.90 13.75
CA CYS A 203 5.07 -17.26 12.98
C CYS A 203 6.32 -16.56 13.55
N ARG A 204 7.15 -17.34 14.25
CA ARG A 204 8.39 -16.91 14.93
C ARG A 204 9.66 -17.12 14.13
N TRP A 205 9.59 -17.09 12.79
CA TRP A 205 10.75 -17.42 11.96
C TRP A 205 11.95 -16.48 12.16
N ALA A 206 11.74 -15.26 12.67
CA ALA A 206 12.83 -14.36 13.05
C ALA A 206 13.65 -14.86 14.26
N ASP A 207 13.16 -15.86 15.01
CA ASP A 207 13.85 -16.45 16.17
C ASP A 207 14.68 -17.69 15.82
N ASN A 208 14.73 -18.08 14.54
CA ASN A 208 15.50 -19.23 14.05
C ASN A 208 16.28 -18.82 12.78
N GLU A 209 17.31 -17.98 12.94
CA GLU A 209 18.42 -18.02 11.98
C GLU A 209 19.33 -19.22 12.30
N PRO A 210 19.86 -19.93 11.29
CA PRO A 210 21.00 -20.82 11.49
C PRO A 210 22.25 -20.07 11.92
#